data_AF-A0A961IVQ3-F1
#
_entry.id   AF-A0A961IVQ3-F1
#
_cell.length_a   1.000
_cell.length_b   1.000
_cell.length_c   1.000
_cell.angle_alpha   90.00
_cell.angle_beta   90.00
_cell.angle_gamma   90.00
#
_symmetry.space_group_name_H-M   'P 1'
#
loop_
_entity.id
_entity.type
_entity.pdbx_description
1 polymer ?
#
loop_
_entity_poly.entity_id
_entity_poly.type
_entity_poly.pdbx_seq_one_letter_code
_entity_poly.pdbx_strand_id
1 'polypeptide(L)'
;MDKAASRKRGIVFRVLTVLALVLLGAAYFQPGWWVSLTAPNYPEATFPQGIRILFHMDSVRNGCDIRASQEVEETEALDCVHEMDTINHYVGMYPIASGGPVEKAFSPFLFAMIGVMALAFITPGRWPRVAVSLVGYGAVAVWMTMAVYGEDGVGLHTTGYLKGLVVSLGQDETEDVSDQNLSP
;
A
#
# COMPACT_ATOMS: atom_id res chain seq x y z
N MET A 1 30.93 4.76 37.43
CA MET A 1 30.23 5.69 36.51
C MET A 1 29.50 4.99 35.36
N ASP A 2 29.63 3.66 35.25
CA ASP A 2 29.20 2.89 34.07
C ASP A 2 27.69 2.61 34.02
N LYS A 3 27.03 2.53 35.18
CA LYS A 3 25.56 2.33 35.26
C LYS A 3 24.77 3.52 34.71
N ALA A 4 25.27 4.75 34.90
CA ALA A 4 24.62 5.96 34.39
C ALA A 4 24.76 6.08 32.86
N ALA A 5 25.94 5.76 32.31
CA ALA A 5 26.15 5.71 30.87
C ALA A 5 25.33 4.60 30.19
N SER A 6 25.26 3.41 30.82
CA SER A 6 24.41 2.30 30.37
C SER A 6 22.92 2.66 30.37
N ARG A 7 22.43 3.36 31.41
CA ARG A 7 21.04 3.84 31.49
C ARG A 7 20.71 4.86 30.39
N LYS A 8 21.61 5.82 30.13
CA LYS A 8 21.43 6.81 29.05
C LYS A 8 21.34 6.14 27.68
N ARG A 9 22.28 5.23 27.35
CA ARG A 9 22.22 4.41 26.13
C ARG A 9 20.92 3.60 26.05
N GLY A 10 20.48 3.08 27.20
CA GLY A 10 19.22 2.38 27.39
C GLY A 10 17.98 3.19 26.99
N ILE A 11 17.95 4.48 27.34
CA ILE A 11 16.84 5.37 26.97
C ILE A 11 16.93 5.73 25.49
N VAL A 12 18.13 6.05 24.99
CA VAL A 12 18.34 6.43 23.58
C VAL A 12 17.87 5.34 22.63
N PHE A 13 18.27 4.08 22.83
CA PHE A 13 17.86 3.02 21.91
C PHE A 13 16.33 2.85 21.91
N ARG A 14 15.68 2.97 23.07
CA ARG A 14 14.22 2.84 23.15
C ARG A 14 13.51 3.96 22.41
N VAL A 15 13.97 5.20 22.56
CA VAL A 15 13.42 6.34 21.83
C VAL A 15 13.59 6.13 20.32
N LEU A 16 14.75 5.65 19.88
CA LEU A 16 14.99 5.33 18.47
C LEU A 16 14.09 4.18 17.98
N THR A 17 13.83 3.16 18.80
CA THR A 17 12.91 2.07 18.44
C THR A 17 11.46 2.55 18.34
N VAL A 18 11.00 3.43 19.23
CA VAL A 18 9.66 4.05 19.12
C VAL A 18 9.57 4.87 17.84
N LEU A 19 10.60 5.68 17.54
CA LEU A 19 10.64 6.44 16.30
C LEU A 19 10.61 5.52 15.07
N ALA A 20 11.36 4.43 15.09
CA ALA A 20 11.35 3.43 14.02
C ALA A 20 9.97 2.77 13.84
N LEU A 21 9.24 2.49 14.92
CA LEU A 21 7.87 1.97 14.86
C LEU A 21 6.91 2.95 14.19
N VAL A 22 7.01 4.25 14.53
CA VAL A 22 6.20 5.30 13.90
C VAL A 22 6.51 5.40 12.41
N LEU A 23 7.79 5.41 12.05
CA LEU A 23 8.24 5.46 10.66
C LEU A 23 7.83 4.20 9.87
N LEU A 24 7.88 3.02 10.50
CA LEU A 24 7.42 1.77 9.89
C LEU A 24 5.92 1.83 9.57
N GLY A 25 5.11 2.32 10.50
CA GLY A 25 3.68 2.53 10.28
C GLY A 25 3.42 3.53 9.14
N ALA A 26 4.12 4.67 9.15
CA ALA A 26 4.00 5.66 8.08
C ALA A 26 4.42 5.11 6.72
N ALA A 27 5.51 4.34 6.66
CA ALA A 27 6.03 3.76 5.42
C ALA A 27 5.03 2.79 4.75
N TYR A 28 4.22 2.07 5.53
CA TYR A 28 3.21 1.16 4.98
C TYR A 28 2.13 1.87 4.16
N PHE A 29 1.73 3.07 4.58
CA PHE A 29 0.67 3.84 3.92
C PHE A 29 1.17 4.78 2.83
N GLN A 30 2.48 4.89 2.64
CA GLN A 30 3.09 5.72 1.61
C GLN A 30 3.45 4.89 0.38
N PRO A 31 3.52 5.50 -0.81
CA PRO A 31 4.03 4.81 -1.99
C PRO A 31 5.52 4.50 -1.78
N GLY A 32 5.87 3.22 -1.86
CA GLY A 32 7.26 2.76 -1.75
C GLY A 32 8.05 2.99 -3.04
N TRP A 33 7.36 2.94 -4.19
CA TRP A 33 7.94 3.15 -5.51
C TRP A 33 6.92 3.85 -6.42
N TRP A 34 7.40 4.57 -7.43
CA TRP A 34 6.58 5.09 -8.52
C TRP A 34 7.21 4.81 -9.89
N VAL A 35 6.38 4.59 -10.90
CA VAL A 35 6.82 4.45 -12.29
C VAL A 35 5.99 5.42 -13.13
N SER A 36 6.62 6.02 -14.13
CA SER A 36 5.98 6.88 -15.12
C SER A 36 6.30 6.38 -16.51
N LEU A 37 5.29 6.31 -17.37
CA LEU A 37 5.46 6.07 -18.80
C LEU A 37 5.25 7.35 -19.59
N THR A 38 6.16 7.56 -20.54
CA THR A 38 6.08 8.63 -21.54
C THR A 38 5.91 7.99 -22.92
N ALA A 39 4.96 8.50 -23.71
CA ALA A 39 4.71 8.01 -25.06
C ALA A 39 4.35 9.18 -25.99
N PRO A 40 4.52 9.04 -27.32
CA PRO A 40 4.14 10.10 -28.27
C PRO A 40 2.67 10.51 -28.20
N ASN A 41 1.78 9.58 -27.87
CA ASN A 41 0.34 9.84 -27.69
C ASN A 41 0.01 10.55 -26.37
N TYR A 42 0.97 10.68 -25.46
CA TYR A 42 0.84 11.35 -24.15
C TYR A 42 1.82 12.52 -24.07
N PRO A 43 1.52 13.67 -24.71
CA PRO A 43 2.45 14.78 -24.82
C PRO A 43 2.69 15.47 -23.47
N GLU A 44 3.93 15.92 -23.24
CA GLU A 44 4.35 16.54 -21.99
C GLU A 44 3.57 17.83 -21.64
N ALA A 45 3.05 18.53 -22.65
CA ALA A 45 2.25 19.73 -22.45
C ALA A 45 0.98 19.48 -21.63
N THR A 46 0.40 18.28 -21.74
CA THR A 46 -0.81 17.89 -21.03
C THR A 46 -0.51 16.81 -19.96
N PHE A 47 0.55 16.00 -20.12
CA PHE A 47 1.02 15.00 -19.15
C PHE A 47 2.47 15.29 -18.71
N PRO A 48 2.71 16.29 -17.85
CA PRO A 48 4.07 16.67 -17.45
C PRO A 48 4.80 15.57 -16.67
N GLN A 49 4.06 14.69 -16.00
CA GLN A 49 4.60 13.55 -15.26
C GLN A 49 4.38 12.22 -15.99
N GLY A 50 3.93 12.23 -17.25
CA GLY A 50 3.51 11.03 -17.98
C GLY A 50 2.33 10.31 -17.31
N ILE A 51 2.12 9.05 -17.71
CA ILE A 51 1.16 8.15 -17.05
C ILE A 51 1.85 7.56 -15.83
N ARG A 52 1.52 8.09 -14.64
CA ARG A 52 2.18 7.78 -13.37
C ARG A 52 1.35 6.83 -12.51
N ILE A 53 2.00 5.76 -12.06
CA ILE A 53 1.43 4.79 -11.12
C ILE A 53 2.25 4.75 -9.83
N LEU A 54 1.57 4.51 -8.71
CA LEU A 54 2.15 4.48 -7.37
C LEU A 54 2.03 3.08 -6.76
N PHE A 55 3.18 2.47 -6.47
CA PHE A 55 3.25 1.17 -5.80
C PHE A 55 3.21 1.37 -4.29
N HIS A 56 2.10 0.98 -3.69
CA HIS A 56 1.95 0.85 -2.24
C HIS A 56 2.26 -0.59 -1.85
N MET A 57 2.52 -0.82 -0.57
CA MET A 57 2.85 -2.16 -0.08
C MET A 57 1.68 -3.15 -0.30
N ASP A 58 0.45 -2.65 -0.31
CA ASP A 58 -0.77 -3.45 -0.40
C ASP A 58 -1.49 -3.36 -1.74
N SER A 59 -1.13 -2.42 -2.62
CA SER A 59 -1.89 -2.09 -3.83
C SER A 59 -1.11 -1.23 -4.83
N VAL A 60 -1.58 -1.18 -6.07
CA VAL A 60 -1.15 -0.21 -7.08
C VAL A 60 -2.23 0.86 -7.16
N ARG A 61 -1.84 2.14 -7.11
CA ARG A 61 -2.80 3.27 -7.05
C ARG A 61 -2.52 4.30 -8.12
N ASN A 62 -3.56 5.04 -8.49
CA ASN A 62 -3.47 6.17 -9.42
C ASN A 62 -2.52 7.24 -8.86
N GLY A 63 -1.57 7.68 -9.70
CA GLY A 63 -0.60 8.71 -9.40
C GLY A 63 -0.73 9.95 -10.27
N CYS A 64 -1.79 10.05 -11.06
CA CYS A 64 -2.07 11.19 -11.92
C CYS A 64 -2.93 12.24 -11.23
N ASP A 65 -2.65 13.49 -11.57
CA ASP A 65 -3.35 14.67 -11.05
C ASP A 65 -4.37 15.16 -12.09
N ILE A 66 -5.36 15.94 -11.64
CA ILE A 66 -6.35 16.59 -12.52
C ILE A 66 -5.62 17.51 -13.50
N ARG A 67 -5.99 17.40 -14.77
CA ARG A 67 -5.24 18.00 -15.87
C ARG A 67 -5.89 19.30 -16.29
N ALA A 68 -5.10 20.37 -16.34
CA ALA A 68 -5.52 21.62 -16.94
C ALA A 68 -5.24 21.56 -18.46
N SER A 69 -6.19 21.02 -19.22
CA SER A 69 -6.14 20.98 -20.68
C SER A 69 -6.88 22.17 -21.28
N GLN A 70 -6.36 22.72 -22.39
CA GLN A 70 -7.05 23.78 -23.16
C GLN A 70 -8.17 23.23 -24.06
N GLU A 71 -8.23 21.92 -24.26
CA GLU A 71 -9.15 21.26 -25.20
C GLU A 71 -10.27 20.49 -24.50
N VAL A 72 -10.06 20.06 -23.24
CA VAL A 72 -11.04 19.25 -22.48
C VAL A 72 -10.99 19.65 -21.01
N GLU A 73 -12.15 19.98 -20.43
CA GLU A 73 -12.31 20.23 -19.00
C GLU A 73 -12.61 18.89 -18.29
N GLU A 74 -11.60 18.32 -17.61
CA GLU A 74 -11.76 17.09 -16.83
C GLU A 74 -12.16 17.43 -15.38
N THR A 75 -13.30 16.90 -14.93
CA THR A 75 -13.80 17.07 -13.55
C THR A 75 -13.10 16.15 -12.55
N GLU A 76 -12.45 15.09 -13.04
CA GLU A 76 -11.77 14.06 -12.25
C GLU A 76 -10.40 13.75 -12.83
N ALA A 77 -9.48 13.24 -12.01
CA ALA A 77 -8.15 12.88 -12.46
C ALA A 77 -8.19 11.60 -13.31
N LEU A 78 -7.49 11.59 -14.44
CA LEU A 78 -7.37 10.41 -15.30
C LEU A 78 -6.89 9.20 -14.50
N ASP A 79 -7.55 8.06 -14.65
CA ASP A 79 -7.09 6.81 -14.04
C ASP A 79 -5.89 6.24 -14.80
N CYS A 80 -4.70 6.63 -14.35
CA CYS A 80 -3.46 6.18 -14.95
C CYS A 80 -3.15 4.71 -14.71
N VAL A 81 -3.85 4.01 -13.81
CA VAL A 81 -3.73 2.55 -13.70
C VAL A 81 -4.50 1.89 -14.84
N HIS A 82 -5.71 2.34 -15.13
CA HIS A 82 -6.51 1.85 -16.26
C HIS A 82 -5.83 2.07 -17.61
N GLU A 83 -5.26 3.26 -17.85
CA GLU A 83 -4.52 3.55 -19.08
C GLU A 83 -3.27 2.67 -19.22
N MET A 84 -2.55 2.45 -18.12
CA MET A 84 -1.40 1.56 -18.08
C MET A 84 -1.79 0.12 -18.42
N ASP A 85 -2.90 -0.37 -17.85
CA ASP A 85 -3.39 -1.72 -18.09
C ASP A 85 -3.94 -1.90 -19.51
N THR A 86 -4.53 -0.85 -20.08
CA THR A 86 -4.96 -0.81 -21.48
C THR A 86 -3.76 -0.92 -22.43
N ILE A 87 -2.68 -0.17 -22.17
CA ILE A 87 -1.44 -0.27 -22.96
C ILE A 87 -0.84 -1.67 -22.82
N ASN A 88 -0.79 -2.22 -21.61
CA ASN A 88 -0.31 -3.58 -21.38
C ASN A 88 -1.13 -4.61 -22.16
N HIS A 89 -2.45 -4.48 -22.16
CA HIS A 89 -3.32 -5.35 -22.93
C HIS A 89 -2.97 -5.32 -24.43
N TYR A 90 -2.75 -4.15 -25.02
CA TYR A 90 -2.35 -4.02 -26.43
C TYR A 90 -0.95 -4.56 -26.74
N VAL A 91 -0.03 -4.53 -25.76
CA VAL A 91 1.32 -5.09 -25.87
C VAL A 91 1.34 -6.60 -25.55
N GLY A 92 0.21 -7.19 -25.12
CA GLY A 92 0.09 -8.60 -24.75
C GLY A 92 0.63 -8.92 -23.36
N MET A 93 0.70 -7.92 -22.48
CA MET A 93 1.07 -8.05 -21.07
C MET A 93 -0.17 -8.15 -20.17
N TYR A 94 0.01 -8.71 -18.97
CA TYR A 94 -1.01 -8.76 -17.93
C TYR A 94 -1.19 -7.38 -17.25
N PRO A 95 -2.35 -7.12 -16.60
CA PRO A 95 -2.57 -5.93 -15.80
C PRO A 95 -1.48 -5.76 -14.73
N ILE A 96 -1.02 -4.53 -14.48
CA ILE A 96 0.00 -4.26 -13.46
C ILE A 96 -0.47 -4.69 -12.08
N ALA A 97 -1.78 -4.55 -11.81
CA ALA A 97 -2.39 -5.01 -10.57
C ALA A 97 -2.34 -6.54 -10.37
N SER A 98 -2.03 -7.34 -11.40
CA SER A 98 -1.83 -8.78 -11.24
C SER A 98 -0.45 -9.15 -10.68
N GLY A 99 0.51 -8.20 -10.67
CA GLY A 99 1.85 -8.42 -10.13
C GLY A 99 1.87 -8.53 -8.60
N GLY A 100 2.72 -9.42 -8.08
CA GLY A 100 2.95 -9.61 -6.63
C GLY A 100 1.70 -9.91 -5.78
N PRO A 101 0.83 -10.87 -6.17
CA PRO A 101 -0.43 -11.11 -5.48
C PRO A 101 -0.24 -11.59 -4.03
N VAL A 102 0.78 -12.42 -3.81
CA VAL A 102 1.12 -12.95 -2.48
C VAL A 102 1.70 -11.83 -1.62
N GLU A 103 2.63 -11.05 -2.15
CA GLU A 103 3.31 -9.98 -1.45
C GLU A 103 2.32 -8.92 -0.95
N LYS A 104 1.38 -8.50 -1.81
CA LYS A 104 0.34 -7.52 -1.44
C LYS A 104 -0.61 -8.07 -0.38
N ALA A 105 -1.07 -9.31 -0.55
CA ALA A 105 -2.00 -9.95 0.38
C ALA A 105 -1.38 -10.14 1.78
N PHE A 106 -0.11 -10.54 1.85
CA PHE A 106 0.57 -10.80 3.12
C PHE A 106 1.28 -9.57 3.72
N SER A 107 1.40 -8.47 2.95
CA SER A 107 2.06 -7.25 3.40
C SER A 107 1.60 -6.72 4.77
N PRO A 108 0.29 -6.59 5.11
CA PRO A 108 -0.11 -6.06 6.41
C PRO A 108 0.38 -6.94 7.57
N PHE A 109 0.35 -8.26 7.40
CA PHE A 109 0.79 -9.19 8.44
C PHE A 109 2.30 -9.16 8.63
N LEU A 110 3.06 -9.07 7.55
CA LEU A 110 4.52 -8.97 7.60
C LEU A 110 4.98 -7.67 8.27
N PHE A 111 4.33 -6.54 7.95
CA PHE A 111 4.61 -5.26 8.62
C PHE A 111 4.23 -5.30 10.10
N ALA A 112 3.08 -5.89 10.44
CA ALA A 112 2.69 -6.08 11.83
C ALA A 112 3.67 -6.98 12.59
N MET A 113 4.16 -8.05 11.96
CA MET A 113 5.18 -8.93 12.53
C MET A 113 6.48 -8.17 12.83
N ILE A 114 6.97 -7.34 11.90
CA ILE A 114 8.15 -6.48 12.13
C ILE A 114 7.88 -5.49 13.28
N GLY A 115 6.66 -4.94 13.36
CA GLY A 115 6.22 -4.12 14.48
C GLY A 115 6.32 -4.86 15.83
N VAL A 116 5.83 -6.11 15.89
CA VAL A 116 5.95 -6.97 17.08
C VAL A 116 7.41 -7.24 17.44
N MET A 117 8.27 -7.48 16.45
CA MET A 117 9.72 -7.65 16.67
C MET A 117 10.34 -6.41 17.33
N ALA A 118 10.00 -5.21 16.85
CA ALA A 118 10.48 -3.96 17.42
C ALA A 118 9.91 -3.72 18.84
N LEU A 119 8.65 -4.09 19.11
CA LEU A 119 8.04 -4.05 20.44
C LEU A 119 8.71 -5.03 21.42
N ALA A 120 9.09 -6.22 20.96
CA ALA A 120 9.86 -7.17 21.76
C ALA A 120 11.27 -6.64 22.06
N PHE A 121 11.90 -5.97 21.09
CA PHE A 121 13.22 -5.38 21.22
C PHE A 121 13.28 -4.25 22.26
N ILE A 122 12.28 -3.35 22.27
CA ILE A 122 12.22 -2.22 23.22
C ILE A 122 11.96 -2.67 24.68
N THR A 123 11.27 -3.80 24.86
CA THR A 123 10.79 -4.28 26.16
C THR A 123 11.95 -4.76 27.06
N PRO A 124 12.10 -4.19 28.28
CA PRO A 124 13.14 -4.61 29.23
C PRO A 124 12.77 -5.88 30.00
N GLY A 125 13.73 -6.79 30.15
CA GLY A 125 13.57 -8.01 30.96
C GLY A 125 13.13 -9.21 30.13
N ARG A 126 13.57 -10.42 30.53
CA ARG A 126 13.36 -11.64 29.74
C ARG A 126 11.89 -12.07 29.67
N TRP A 127 11.19 -12.04 30.80
CA TRP A 127 9.79 -12.46 30.90
C TRP A 127 8.82 -11.53 30.19
N PRO A 128 8.84 -10.19 30.40
CA PRO A 128 7.95 -9.30 29.66
C PRO A 128 8.26 -9.30 28.16
N ARG A 129 9.52 -9.46 27.74
CA ARG A 129 9.86 -9.66 26.33
C ARG A 129 9.22 -10.91 25.75
N VAL A 130 9.33 -12.05 26.44
CA VAL A 130 8.69 -13.31 26.02
C VAL A 130 7.16 -13.15 25.95
N ALA A 131 6.55 -12.47 26.93
CA ALA A 131 5.12 -12.20 26.93
C ALA A 131 4.69 -11.35 25.72
N VAL A 132 5.39 -10.25 25.44
CA VAL A 132 5.13 -9.38 24.28
C VAL A 132 5.29 -10.16 22.97
N SER A 133 6.32 -10.99 22.84
CA SER A 133 6.53 -11.80 21.64
C SER A 133 5.41 -12.84 21.45
N LEU A 134 5.05 -13.60 22.49
CA LEU A 134 4.02 -14.63 22.39
C LEU A 134 2.64 -14.03 22.08
N VAL A 135 2.27 -12.96 22.78
CA VAL A 135 1.00 -12.27 22.55
C VAL A 135 0.98 -11.60 21.19
N GLY A 136 2.05 -10.90 20.81
CA GLY A 136 2.14 -10.18 19.54
C GLY A 136 2.10 -11.12 18.33
N TYR A 137 2.96 -12.15 18.31
CA TYR A 137 2.95 -13.11 17.21
C TYR A 137 1.67 -13.95 17.19
N GLY A 138 1.14 -14.31 18.37
CA GLY A 138 -0.15 -14.99 18.48
C GLY A 138 -1.28 -14.15 17.87
N ALA A 139 -1.34 -12.86 18.19
CA ALA A 139 -2.32 -11.94 17.62
C ALA A 139 -2.18 -11.81 16.11
N VAL A 140 -0.96 -11.68 15.58
CA VAL A 140 -0.71 -11.63 14.12
C VAL A 140 -1.11 -12.94 13.44
N ALA A 141 -0.80 -14.09 14.03
CA ALA A 141 -1.15 -15.40 13.48
C ALA A 141 -2.67 -15.63 13.48
N VAL A 142 -3.36 -15.25 14.56
CA VAL A 142 -4.82 -15.31 14.65
C VAL A 142 -5.44 -14.38 13.61
N TRP A 143 -5.00 -13.12 13.53
CA TRP A 143 -5.51 -12.17 12.54
C TRP A 143 -5.29 -12.68 11.10
N MET A 144 -4.08 -13.16 10.78
CA MET A 144 -3.79 -13.74 9.46
C MET A 144 -4.67 -14.95 9.15
N THR A 145 -4.88 -15.85 10.13
CA THR A 145 -5.70 -17.05 9.93
C THR A 145 -7.16 -16.66 9.72
N MET A 146 -7.69 -15.72 10.49
CA MET A 146 -9.06 -15.22 10.30
C MET A 146 -9.22 -14.49 8.97
N ALA A 147 -8.23 -13.71 8.54
CA ALA A 147 -8.28 -12.98 7.27
C ALA A 147 -8.21 -13.91 6.05
N VAL A 148 -7.43 -15.00 6.12
CA VAL A 148 -7.24 -15.94 5.00
C VAL A 148 -8.33 -17.02 4.94
N TYR A 149 -8.81 -17.51 6.09
CA TYR A 149 -9.70 -18.68 6.16
C TYR A 149 -11.08 -18.39 6.79
N GLY A 150 -11.32 -17.19 7.30
CA GLY A 150 -12.62 -16.81 7.86
C GLY A 150 -13.67 -16.57 6.77
N GLU A 151 -14.94 -16.80 7.09
CA GLU A 151 -16.07 -16.62 6.17
C GLU A 151 -16.17 -15.18 5.62
N ASP A 152 -15.86 -14.17 6.45
CA ASP A 152 -15.74 -12.75 6.08
C ASP A 152 -14.28 -12.25 6.16
N GLY A 153 -13.31 -13.13 5.86
CA GLY A 153 -11.88 -12.83 6.00
C GLY A 153 -11.41 -11.61 5.19
N VAL A 154 -12.06 -11.34 4.06
CA VAL A 154 -11.81 -10.18 3.20
C VAL A 154 -11.96 -8.85 3.98
N GLY A 155 -12.95 -8.76 4.87
CA GLY A 155 -13.17 -7.56 5.70
C GLY A 155 -12.06 -7.29 6.73
N LEU A 156 -11.17 -8.26 6.97
CA LEU A 156 -10.05 -8.14 7.89
C LEU A 156 -8.75 -7.66 7.21
N HIS A 157 -8.79 -7.43 5.89
CA HIS A 157 -7.70 -6.83 5.13
C HIS A 157 -7.76 -5.29 5.11
N THR A 158 -6.68 -4.66 4.66
CA THR A 158 -6.61 -3.20 4.53
C THR A 158 -7.50 -2.72 3.39
N THR A 159 -8.09 -1.54 3.55
CA THR A 159 -8.90 -0.91 2.50
C THR A 159 -8.11 -0.69 1.21
N GLY A 160 -6.80 -0.43 1.30
CA GLY A 160 -5.90 -0.33 0.16
C GLY A 160 -5.80 -1.65 -0.62
N TYR A 161 -5.59 -2.77 0.08
CA TYR A 161 -5.58 -4.10 -0.53
C TYR A 161 -6.91 -4.42 -1.21
N LEU A 162 -8.04 -4.14 -0.55
CA LEU A 162 -9.37 -4.41 -1.12
C LEU A 162 -9.63 -3.61 -2.39
N LYS A 163 -9.33 -2.30 -2.38
CA LYS A 163 -9.42 -1.48 -3.59
C LYS A 163 -8.51 -2.01 -4.70
N GLY A 164 -7.26 -2.35 -4.37
CA GLY A 164 -6.34 -2.93 -5.34
C GLY A 164 -6.79 -4.29 -5.89
N LEU A 165 -7.51 -5.09 -5.09
CA LEU A 165 -8.08 -6.36 -5.50
C LEU A 165 -9.22 -6.15 -6.50
N VAL A 166 -10.12 -5.21 -6.23
CA VAL A 166 -11.22 -4.84 -7.15
C VAL A 166 -10.66 -4.39 -8.51
N VAL A 167 -9.66 -3.50 -8.50
CA VAL A 167 -8.95 -3.06 -9.71
C VAL A 167 -8.34 -4.25 -10.46
N SER A 168 -7.71 -5.19 -9.75
CA SER A 168 -7.09 -6.38 -10.37
C SER A 168 -8.10 -7.35 -10.99
N LEU A 169 -9.34 -7.36 -10.50
CA LEU A 169 -10.43 -8.18 -11.03
C LEU A 169 -11.16 -7.52 -12.20
N GLY A 170 -10.82 -6.26 -12.53
CA GLY A 170 -11.51 -5.49 -13.56
C GLY A 170 -12.97 -5.18 -13.20
N GLN A 171 -13.29 -5.16 -11.89
CA GLN A 171 -14.64 -4.90 -11.38
C GLN A 171 -14.75 -3.50 -10.76
N ASP A 172 -13.97 -2.52 -11.24
CA ASP A 172 -14.08 -1.18 -10.70
C ASP A 172 -15.44 -0.59 -11.12
N GLU A 173 -16.39 -0.56 -10.18
CA GLU A 173 -17.75 -0.01 -10.36
C GLU A 173 -17.75 1.53 -10.47
N THR A 174 -16.58 2.16 -10.64
CA THR A 174 -16.43 3.59 -10.94
C THR A 174 -16.83 3.95 -12.36
N GLU A 175 -17.25 2.99 -13.19
CA GLU A 175 -18.22 3.25 -14.25
C GLU A 175 -19.58 3.62 -13.61
N ASP A 176 -19.67 4.80 -12.98
CA ASP A 176 -20.93 5.50 -12.89
C ASP A 176 -21.27 5.86 -14.35
N VAL A 177 -21.95 4.93 -15.04
CA VAL A 177 -22.59 5.19 -16.32
C VAL A 177 -23.67 6.22 -16.02
N SER A 178 -23.29 7.49 -16.05
CA SER A 178 -24.27 8.55 -16.18
C SER A 178 -24.93 8.36 -17.55
N ASP A 179 -26.19 7.92 -17.51
CA ASP A 179 -27.11 7.73 -18.64
C ASP A 179 -27.42 9.05 -19.39
N GLN A 180 -26.44 9.95 -19.56
CA GLN A 180 -26.61 11.27 -20.17
C GLN A 180 -25.85 11.46 -21.48
N ASN A 181 -25.08 10.48 -21.95
CA ASN A 181 -24.40 10.54 -23.25
C ASN A 181 -24.57 9.30 -24.14
N LEU A 182 -25.62 8.50 -23.90
CA LEU A 182 -26.18 7.71 -24.98
C LEU A 182 -26.88 8.67 -25.94
N SER A 183 -26.15 9.03 -27.01
CA SER A 183 -26.74 9.57 -28.24
C SER A 183 -27.84 8.60 -28.71
N PRO A 184 -28.93 9.11 -29.32
CA PRO A 184 -30.27 8.52 -29.28
C PRO A 184 -30.41 7.05 -29.68
#